data_AF-A0A6A4YBY0-F1
#
_entry.id   AF-A0A6A4YBY0-F1
#
_cell.length_a   1.000
_cell.length_b   1.000
_cell.length_c   1.000
_cell.angle_alpha   90.00
_cell.angle_beta   90.00
_cell.angle_gamma   90.00
#
_symmetry.space_group_name_H-M   'P 1'
#
loop_
_entity.id
_entity.type
_entity.pdbx_description
1 polymer ?
#
loop_
_entity_poly.entity_id
_entity_poly.type
_entity_poly.pdbx_seq_one_letter_code
_entity_poly.pdbx_strand_id
1 'polypeptide(L)'
;MVKMDDEIIAVHRFLVELYAKKFPELESLVSSPLDYARVVQRIGNEMDMTLVDLSSLLPSATVMGVSVTGSTTSGKPLSPADLATVEETCTELLELDTEKTLVLRFVESRMNFLAPNLSALLGTRITAQLVGLAGGVDELSRIPSCNIQVLGQRKQVLSGYSSMSTLKHTGILFNCELIQSIPQDLRKKANRVVAGKVALAARVDSQPHRTA
;
A
#
# COMPACT_ATOMS: atom_id res chain seq x y z
N MET A 1 -11.78 -1.57 -1.09
CA MET A 1 -10.34 -1.25 -0.95
C MET A 1 -9.49 -2.47 -0.68
N VAL A 2 -9.83 -3.29 0.33
CA VAL A 2 -9.11 -4.55 0.59
C VAL A 2 -9.04 -5.45 -0.66
N LYS A 3 -10.16 -5.61 -1.37
CA LYS A 3 -10.20 -6.39 -2.63
C LYS A 3 -9.23 -5.88 -3.71
N MET A 4 -9.13 -4.56 -3.90
CA MET A 4 -8.20 -3.97 -4.88
C MET A 4 -6.73 -4.16 -4.44
N ASP A 5 -6.47 -4.13 -3.13
CA ASP A 5 -5.13 -4.42 -2.60
C ASP A 5 -4.73 -5.89 -2.84
N ASP A 6 -5.66 -6.83 -2.64
CA ASP A 6 -5.44 -8.25 -2.90
C ASP A 6 -5.22 -8.50 -4.39
N GLU A 7 -5.96 -7.79 -5.25
CA GLU A 7 -5.83 -7.85 -6.71
C GLU A 7 -4.50 -7.28 -7.19
N ILE A 8 -4.05 -6.12 -6.68
CA ILE A 8 -2.71 -5.59 -6.96
C ILE A 8 -1.61 -6.60 -6.60
N ILE A 9 -1.76 -7.31 -5.47
CA ILE A 9 -0.79 -8.34 -5.08
C ILE A 9 -0.84 -9.55 -6.02
N ALA A 10 -2.04 -9.95 -6.47
CA ALA A 10 -2.19 -11.05 -7.42
C ALA A 10 -1.57 -10.72 -8.78
N VAL A 11 -1.88 -9.56 -9.35
CA VAL A 11 -1.32 -9.07 -10.62
C VAL A 11 0.20 -8.91 -10.50
N HIS A 12 0.70 -8.40 -9.38
CA HIS A 12 2.13 -8.31 -9.14
C HIS A 12 2.83 -9.68 -9.18
N ARG A 13 2.27 -10.70 -8.54
CA ARG A 13 2.84 -12.07 -8.58
C ARG A 13 2.87 -12.61 -10.00
N PHE A 14 1.79 -12.40 -10.76
CA PHE A 14 1.74 -12.79 -12.16
C PHE A 14 2.81 -12.06 -13.00
N LEU A 15 2.97 -10.76 -12.80
CA LEU A 15 4.00 -9.96 -13.46
C LEU A 15 5.43 -10.47 -13.15
N VAL A 16 5.70 -10.80 -11.88
CA VAL A 16 6.98 -11.39 -11.45
C VAL A 16 7.24 -12.71 -12.18
N GLU A 17 6.24 -13.60 -12.24
CA GLU A 17 6.39 -14.89 -12.93
C GLU A 17 6.70 -14.74 -14.43
N LEU A 18 6.05 -13.78 -15.09
CA LEU A 18 6.32 -13.49 -16.50
C LEU A 18 7.73 -12.93 -16.72
N TYR A 19 8.13 -11.95 -15.89
CA TYR A 19 9.39 -11.23 -16.07
C TYR A 19 10.60 -12.00 -15.52
N ALA A 20 10.40 -13.00 -14.66
CA ALA A 20 11.46 -13.85 -14.12
C ALA A 20 12.26 -14.61 -15.21
N LYS A 21 11.67 -14.84 -16.39
CA LYS A 21 12.39 -15.40 -17.55
C LYS A 21 13.58 -14.52 -17.99
N LYS A 22 13.45 -13.20 -17.80
CA LYS A 22 14.45 -12.19 -18.18
C LYS A 22 15.29 -11.72 -17.00
N PHE A 23 14.66 -11.43 -15.86
CA PHE A 23 15.36 -10.89 -14.70
C PHE A 23 14.79 -11.45 -13.40
N PRO A 24 15.13 -12.72 -13.06
CA PRO A 24 14.56 -13.40 -11.89
C PRO A 24 14.94 -12.75 -10.56
N GLU A 25 16.10 -12.11 -10.48
CA GLU A 25 16.57 -11.51 -9.22
C GLU A 25 15.85 -10.20 -8.86
N LEU A 26 15.10 -9.59 -9.80
CA LEU A 26 14.49 -8.27 -9.62
C LEU A 26 13.50 -8.22 -8.45
N GLU A 27 12.74 -9.30 -8.20
CA GLU A 27 11.76 -9.37 -7.10
C GLU A 27 12.44 -9.19 -5.73
N SER A 28 13.65 -9.72 -5.57
CA SER A 28 14.41 -9.61 -4.32
C SER A 28 14.92 -8.19 -4.06
N LEU A 29 15.10 -7.39 -5.12
CA LEU A 29 15.64 -6.04 -5.06
C LEU A 29 14.53 -4.99 -4.89
N VAL A 30 13.37 -5.21 -5.51
CA VAL A 30 12.24 -4.26 -5.51
C VAL A 30 11.00 -4.96 -4.96
N SER A 31 10.72 -4.75 -3.67
CA SER A 31 9.59 -5.40 -2.97
C SER A 31 8.24 -4.70 -3.15
N SER A 32 8.25 -3.45 -3.64
CA SER A 32 7.03 -2.64 -3.82
C SER A 32 6.38 -2.98 -5.16
N PRO A 33 5.12 -3.45 -5.20
CA PRO A 33 4.46 -3.85 -6.45
C PRO A 33 4.42 -2.78 -7.54
N LEU A 34 4.12 -1.53 -7.14
CA LEU A 34 4.02 -0.42 -8.07
C LEU A 34 5.39 -0.01 -8.62
N ASP A 35 6.42 -0.03 -7.76
CA ASP A 35 7.78 0.31 -8.19
C ASP A 35 8.35 -0.80 -9.07
N TYR A 36 8.04 -2.08 -8.78
CA TYR A 36 8.40 -3.21 -9.62
C TYR A 36 7.85 -3.02 -11.04
N ALA A 37 6.55 -2.74 -11.19
CA ALA A 37 5.94 -2.52 -12.49
C ALA A 37 6.56 -1.33 -13.25
N ARG A 38 6.83 -0.20 -12.57
CA ARG A 38 7.50 0.96 -13.19
C ARG A 38 8.92 0.64 -13.66
N VAL A 39 9.65 -0.16 -12.87
CA VAL A 39 11.01 -0.59 -13.20
C VAL A 39 10.99 -1.55 -14.39
N VAL A 40 10.09 -2.53 -14.39
CA VAL A 40 9.91 -3.46 -15.52
C VAL A 40 9.57 -2.70 -16.80
N GLN A 41 8.64 -1.75 -16.74
CA GLN A 41 8.27 -0.93 -17.89
C GLN A 41 9.44 -0.06 -18.39
N ARG A 42 10.29 0.42 -17.49
CA ARG A 42 11.47 1.22 -17.86
C ARG A 42 12.60 0.39 -18.46
N ILE A 43 12.82 -0.84 -17.96
CA ILE A 43 13.85 -1.75 -18.50
C ILE A 43 13.38 -2.40 -19.80
N GLY A 44 12.11 -2.78 -19.92
CA GLY A 44 11.56 -3.44 -21.11
C GLY A 44 12.30 -4.73 -21.45
N ASN A 45 12.77 -4.89 -22.69
CA ASN A 45 13.64 -6.02 -23.09
C ASN A 45 15.14 -5.71 -23.07
N GLU A 46 15.55 -4.53 -22.60
CA GLU A 46 16.95 -4.13 -22.66
C GLU A 46 17.81 -5.03 -21.76
N MET A 47 18.93 -5.50 -22.30
CA MET A 47 19.89 -6.35 -21.58
C MET A 47 21.07 -5.54 -21.06
N ASP A 48 21.38 -4.41 -21.71
CA ASP A 48 22.40 -3.48 -21.21
C ASP A 48 21.79 -2.48 -20.22
N MET A 49 21.98 -2.78 -18.92
CA MET A 49 21.49 -1.93 -17.84
C MET A 49 22.14 -0.54 -17.79
N THR A 50 23.23 -0.28 -18.52
CA THR A 50 23.83 1.06 -18.60
C THR A 50 23.00 2.02 -19.45
N LEU A 51 22.15 1.50 -20.34
CA LEU A 51 21.27 2.28 -21.20
C LEU A 51 19.96 2.69 -20.50
N VAL A 52 19.67 2.09 -19.33
CA VAL A 52 18.41 2.29 -18.62
C VAL A 52 18.63 3.20 -17.42
N ASP A 53 18.00 4.38 -17.43
CA ASP A 53 17.98 5.27 -16.28
C ASP A 53 16.82 4.94 -15.33
N LEU A 54 17.16 4.53 -14.10
CA LEU A 54 16.24 4.21 -13.00
C LEU A 54 16.28 5.23 -11.86
N SER A 55 17.13 6.27 -11.97
CA SER A 55 17.35 7.26 -10.90
C SER A 55 16.08 8.03 -10.51
N SER A 56 15.15 8.19 -11.44
CA SER A 56 13.86 8.85 -11.19
C SER A 56 12.84 8.00 -10.43
N LEU A 57 13.05 6.68 -10.37
CA LEU A 57 12.06 5.72 -9.84
C LEU A 57 12.45 5.17 -8.47
N LEU A 58 13.75 4.96 -8.24
CA LEU A 58 14.26 4.26 -7.07
C LEU A 58 15.38 5.05 -6.37
N PRO A 59 15.56 4.86 -5.05
CA PRO A 59 16.73 5.36 -4.34
C PRO A 59 18.06 4.86 -4.96
N SER A 60 19.12 5.66 -4.86
CA SER A 60 20.41 5.36 -5.50
C SER A 60 21.00 3.99 -5.10
N ALA A 61 20.79 3.56 -3.85
CA ALA A 61 21.25 2.26 -3.37
C ALA A 61 20.58 1.09 -4.11
N THR A 62 19.25 1.17 -4.32
CA THR A 62 18.49 0.15 -5.05
C THR A 62 18.79 0.19 -6.54
N VAL A 63 19.01 1.39 -7.12
CA VAL A 63 19.44 1.51 -8.54
C VAL A 63 20.75 0.77 -8.77
N MET A 64 21.75 0.99 -7.91
CA MET A 64 23.04 0.29 -8.00
C MET A 64 22.87 -1.23 -7.90
N GLY A 65 22.05 -1.70 -6.96
CA GLY A 65 21.75 -3.13 -6.83
C GLY A 65 21.15 -3.71 -8.11
N VAL A 66 20.13 -3.05 -8.67
CA VAL A 66 19.48 -3.48 -9.91
C VAL A 66 20.44 -3.47 -11.10
N SER A 67 21.27 -2.44 -11.26
CA SER A 67 22.26 -2.38 -12.35
C SER A 67 23.31 -3.48 -12.24
N VAL A 68 23.89 -3.70 -11.05
CA VAL A 68 24.93 -4.73 -10.84
C VAL A 68 24.37 -6.13 -11.06
N THR A 69 23.22 -6.44 -10.44
CA THR A 69 22.60 -7.76 -10.59
C THR A 69 22.09 -7.99 -12.01
N GLY A 70 21.58 -6.95 -12.67
CA GLY A 70 21.14 -7.03 -14.06
C GLY A 70 22.29 -7.29 -15.04
N SER A 71 23.49 -6.74 -14.81
CA SER A 71 24.67 -7.06 -15.62
C SER A 71 25.17 -8.51 -15.47
N THR A 72 24.86 -9.16 -14.35
CA THR A 72 25.23 -10.56 -14.09
C THR A 72 24.03 -11.51 -14.16
N THR A 73 22.87 -11.06 -14.64
CA THR A 73 21.66 -11.89 -14.65
C THR A 73 21.82 -13.05 -15.63
N SER A 74 21.22 -14.18 -15.26
CA SER A 74 21.20 -15.40 -16.08
C SER A 74 20.01 -15.47 -17.05
N GLY A 75 19.13 -14.48 -17.02
CA GLY A 75 17.92 -14.47 -17.83
C GLY A 75 18.17 -14.16 -19.31
N LYS A 76 17.11 -14.31 -20.10
CA LYS A 76 17.14 -14.16 -21.56
C LYS A 76 16.13 -13.11 -22.01
N PRO A 77 16.37 -12.46 -23.16
CA PRO A 77 15.38 -11.56 -23.73
C PRO A 77 14.06 -12.30 -23.97
N LEU A 78 12.96 -11.62 -23.63
CA LEU A 78 11.61 -12.12 -23.82
C LEU A 78 11.26 -12.16 -25.30
N SER A 79 10.35 -13.08 -25.67
CA SER A 79 9.71 -13.05 -26.98
C SER A 79 8.84 -11.80 -27.11
N PRO A 80 8.57 -11.29 -28.33
CA PRO A 80 7.72 -10.11 -28.50
C PRO A 80 6.30 -10.31 -27.96
N ALA A 81 5.77 -11.55 -28.00
CA ALA A 81 4.48 -11.89 -27.42
C ALA A 81 4.50 -11.87 -25.88
N ASP A 82 5.54 -12.42 -25.26
CA ASP A 82 5.72 -12.39 -23.80
C ASP A 82 5.92 -10.95 -23.31
N LEU A 83 6.70 -10.14 -24.04
CA LEU A 83 6.94 -8.74 -23.72
C LEU A 83 5.67 -7.91 -23.78
N ALA A 84 4.84 -8.08 -24.82
CA ALA A 84 3.56 -7.39 -24.93
C ALA A 84 2.65 -7.70 -23.73
N THR A 85 2.59 -8.98 -23.32
CA THR A 85 1.85 -9.40 -22.13
C THR A 85 2.38 -8.73 -20.86
N VAL A 86 3.71 -8.63 -20.71
CA VAL A 86 4.35 -7.95 -19.56
C VAL A 86 4.00 -6.47 -19.53
N GLU A 87 4.07 -5.76 -20.65
CA GLU A 87 3.74 -4.34 -20.74
C GLU A 87 2.27 -4.06 -20.45
N GLU A 88 1.37 -4.90 -20.96
CA GLU A 88 -0.06 -4.86 -20.67
C GLU A 88 -0.32 -5.05 -19.16
N THR A 89 0.29 -6.09 -18.57
CA THR A 89 0.16 -6.38 -17.13
C THR A 89 0.71 -5.23 -16.27
N CYS A 90 1.82 -4.61 -16.68
CA CYS A 90 2.36 -3.43 -15.99
C CYS A 90 1.38 -2.26 -16.03
N THR A 91 0.74 -2.05 -17.17
CA THR A 91 -0.22 -0.96 -17.37
C THR A 91 -1.46 -1.20 -16.52
N GLU A 92 -2.03 -2.41 -16.56
CA GLU A 92 -3.17 -2.82 -15.74
C GLU A 92 -2.90 -2.62 -14.23
N LEU A 93 -1.72 -3.04 -13.75
CA LEU A 93 -1.34 -2.88 -12.35
C LEU A 93 -1.28 -1.41 -11.93
N LEU A 94 -0.74 -0.54 -12.79
CA LEU A 94 -0.68 0.90 -12.52
C LEU A 94 -2.08 1.55 -12.59
N GLU A 95 -2.91 1.14 -13.54
CA GLU A 95 -4.30 1.58 -13.66
C GLU A 95 -5.09 1.24 -12.39
N LEU A 96 -4.98 0.01 -11.88
CA LEU A 96 -5.61 -0.42 -10.62
C LEU A 96 -5.25 0.49 -9.43
N ASP A 97 -4.00 0.96 -9.33
CA ASP A 97 -3.59 1.89 -8.28
C ASP A 97 -4.22 3.29 -8.46
N THR A 98 -4.31 3.76 -9.71
CA THR A 98 -4.97 5.03 -10.01
C THR A 98 -6.47 4.98 -9.70
N GLU A 99 -7.14 3.89 -10.06
CA GLU A 99 -8.56 3.67 -9.76
C GLU A 99 -8.79 3.59 -8.25
N LYS A 100 -7.93 2.86 -7.54
CA LYS A 100 -7.98 2.78 -6.07
C LYS A 100 -7.88 4.17 -5.45
N THR A 101 -6.97 5.00 -5.95
CA THR A 101 -6.77 6.37 -5.49
C THR A 101 -8.00 7.23 -5.79
N LEU A 102 -8.60 7.07 -6.97
CA LEU A 102 -9.83 7.77 -7.36
C LEU A 102 -10.99 7.42 -6.43
N VAL A 103 -11.21 6.13 -6.16
CA VAL A 103 -12.24 5.65 -5.22
C VAL A 103 -12.01 6.22 -3.82
N LEU A 104 -10.75 6.22 -3.34
CA LEU A 104 -10.41 6.80 -2.04
C LEU A 104 -10.74 8.30 -1.98
N ARG A 105 -10.38 9.07 -3.02
CA ARG A 105 -10.68 10.50 -3.09
C ARG A 105 -12.19 10.77 -3.13
N PHE A 106 -12.94 9.95 -3.86
CA PHE A 106 -14.39 10.07 -3.90
C PHE A 106 -15.01 9.86 -2.51
N VAL A 107 -14.62 8.79 -1.81
CA VAL A 107 -15.07 8.50 -0.44
C VAL A 107 -14.65 9.63 0.53
N GLU A 108 -13.43 10.12 0.40
CA GLU A 108 -12.91 11.23 1.21
C GLU A 108 -13.76 12.50 1.05
N SER A 109 -14.15 12.85 -0.18
CA SER A 109 -14.96 14.05 -0.47
C SER A 109 -16.36 14.02 0.19
N ARG A 110 -16.86 12.83 0.52
CA ARG A 110 -18.17 12.60 1.15
C ARG A 110 -18.06 12.25 2.64
N MET A 111 -16.85 12.15 3.19
CA MET A 111 -16.63 11.62 4.53
C MET A 111 -17.23 12.50 5.64
N ASN A 112 -17.26 13.82 5.44
CA ASN A 112 -17.93 14.73 6.38
C ASN A 112 -19.43 14.48 6.51
N PHE A 113 -20.07 13.90 5.48
CA PHE A 113 -21.47 13.50 5.53
C PHE A 113 -21.64 12.07 6.04
N LEU A 114 -20.76 11.14 5.63
CA LEU A 114 -20.84 9.72 5.98
C LEU A 114 -20.43 9.43 7.43
N ALA A 115 -19.41 10.12 7.93
CA ALA A 115 -18.84 9.92 9.26
C ALA A 115 -18.31 11.25 9.82
N PRO A 116 -19.21 12.18 10.22
CA PRO A 116 -18.83 13.51 10.69
C PRO A 116 -17.96 13.48 11.95
N ASN A 117 -18.26 12.60 12.91
CA ASN A 117 -17.51 12.54 14.17
C ASN A 117 -16.10 11.96 13.96
N LEU A 118 -15.99 10.91 13.15
CA LEU A 118 -14.68 10.36 12.77
C LEU A 118 -13.84 11.35 11.97
N SER A 119 -14.46 12.05 11.01
CA SER A 119 -13.79 13.09 10.22
C SER A 119 -13.26 14.22 11.08
N ALA A 120 -14.04 14.67 12.07
CA ALA A 120 -13.60 15.70 13.01
C ALA A 120 -12.45 15.22 13.91
N LEU A 121 -12.38 13.93 14.24
CA LEU A 121 -11.36 13.38 15.13
C LEU A 121 -10.02 13.08 14.42
N LEU A 122 -10.08 12.52 13.22
CA LEU A 122 -8.91 11.97 12.52
C LEU A 122 -8.56 12.69 11.20
N GLY A 123 -9.46 13.53 10.70
CA GLY A 123 -9.45 14.03 9.33
C GLY A 123 -10.11 13.05 8.35
N THR A 124 -10.52 13.58 7.20
CA THR A 124 -11.25 12.84 6.15
C THR A 124 -10.41 11.72 5.54
N ARG A 125 -9.12 11.96 5.29
CA ARG A 125 -8.21 11.00 4.63
C ARG A 125 -8.02 9.71 5.43
N ILE A 126 -7.64 9.82 6.71
CA ILE A 126 -7.42 8.65 7.58
C ILE A 126 -8.75 7.93 7.82
N THR A 127 -9.84 8.69 8.00
CA THR A 127 -11.18 8.11 8.18
C THR A 127 -11.61 7.30 6.95
N ALA A 128 -11.43 7.84 5.74
CA ALA A 128 -11.75 7.14 4.50
C ALA A 128 -10.97 5.83 4.35
N GLN A 129 -9.69 5.81 4.73
CA GLN A 129 -8.88 4.59 4.73
C GLN A 129 -9.38 3.56 5.75
N LEU A 130 -9.68 3.99 6.98
CA LEU A 130 -10.19 3.08 8.03
C LEU A 130 -11.55 2.48 7.65
N VAL A 131 -12.47 3.31 7.17
CA VAL A 131 -13.79 2.87 6.70
C VAL A 131 -13.66 1.95 5.49
N GLY A 132 -12.80 2.29 4.53
CA GLY A 132 -12.55 1.48 3.34
C GLY A 132 -11.90 0.13 3.64
N LEU A 133 -11.07 0.03 4.69
CA LEU A 133 -10.51 -1.23 5.18
C LEU A 133 -11.53 -2.06 5.97
N ALA A 134 -12.37 -1.42 6.78
CA ALA A 134 -13.40 -2.10 7.54
C ALA A 134 -14.54 -2.62 6.66
N GLY A 135 -14.78 -1.98 5.51
CA GLY A 135 -15.88 -2.30 4.59
C GLY A 135 -17.11 -1.42 4.75
N GLY A 136 -17.06 -0.41 5.62
CA GLY A 136 -18.18 0.46 5.94
C GLY A 136 -18.04 1.09 7.32
N VAL A 137 -18.84 2.13 7.60
CA VAL A 137 -18.89 2.76 8.93
C VAL A 137 -19.55 1.80 9.94
N ASP A 138 -20.55 1.05 9.49
CA ASP A 138 -21.25 0.02 10.28
C ASP A 138 -20.32 -1.13 10.65
N GLU A 139 -19.55 -1.66 9.70
CA GLU A 139 -18.55 -2.68 9.97
C GLU A 139 -17.48 -2.14 10.92
N LEU A 140 -17.00 -0.90 10.70
CA LEU A 140 -16.02 -0.26 11.57
C LEU A 140 -16.51 -0.14 13.02
N SER A 141 -17.80 0.15 13.24
CA SER A 141 -18.37 0.33 14.58
C SER A 141 -18.41 -0.96 15.42
N ARG A 142 -18.43 -2.13 14.74
CA ARG A 142 -18.37 -3.46 15.35
C ARG A 142 -16.94 -3.88 15.72
N ILE A 143 -15.91 -3.28 15.13
CA ILE A 143 -14.51 -3.63 15.38
C ILE A 143 -14.10 -3.11 16.79
N PRO A 144 -13.50 -3.97 17.64
CA PRO A 144 -13.03 -3.54 18.96
C PRO A 144 -11.80 -2.62 18.83
N SER A 145 -11.60 -1.72 19.79
CA SER A 145 -10.53 -0.70 19.76
C SER A 145 -9.12 -1.26 19.67
N CYS A 146 -8.86 -2.47 20.18
CA CYS A 146 -7.57 -3.15 20.04
C CYS A 146 -7.29 -3.57 18.59
N ASN A 147 -8.32 -3.96 17.83
CA ASN A 147 -8.19 -4.32 16.42
C ASN A 147 -8.07 -3.07 15.55
N ILE A 148 -8.76 -1.97 15.89
CA ILE A 148 -8.63 -0.68 15.18
C ILE A 148 -7.18 -0.18 15.20
N GLN A 149 -6.43 -0.37 16.30
CA GLN A 149 -5.03 0.05 16.41
C GLN A 149 -4.11 -0.58 15.35
N VAL A 150 -4.44 -1.78 14.89
CA VAL A 150 -3.64 -2.58 13.95
C VAL A 150 -4.27 -2.65 12.55
N LEU A 151 -5.40 -1.97 12.31
CA LEU A 151 -6.03 -1.96 11.00
C LEU A 151 -5.09 -1.41 9.94
N GLY A 152 -4.95 -2.16 8.84
CA GLY A 152 -4.05 -1.83 7.73
C GLY A 152 -2.57 -2.07 8.02
N GLN A 153 -2.23 -2.69 9.17
CA GLN A 153 -0.86 -3.14 9.40
C GLN A 153 -0.54 -4.31 8.44
N ARG A 154 0.30 -4.04 7.43
CA ARG A 154 0.84 -5.09 6.57
C ARG A 154 1.99 -5.80 7.29
N LYS A 155 1.93 -7.12 7.39
CA LYS A 155 3.10 -7.92 7.78
C LYS A 155 4.11 -7.86 6.64
N GLN A 156 5.16 -7.06 6.79
CA GLN A 156 6.34 -7.19 5.96
C GLN A 156 7.07 -8.45 6.43
N VAL A 157 6.82 -9.57 5.76
CA VAL A 157 7.62 -10.79 5.93
C VAL A 157 8.88 -10.57 5.09
N LEU A 158 9.91 -9.97 5.69
CA LEU A 158 11.22 -9.95 5.03
C LEU A 158 11.72 -11.39 4.91
N SER A 159 12.07 -11.81 3.70
CA SER A 159 12.85 -13.02 3.47
C SER A 159 14.26 -12.78 4.02
N GLY A 160 14.56 -13.31 5.20
CA GLY A 160 15.87 -13.20 5.84
C GLY A 160 15.83 -13.16 7.38
N TYR A 161 16.98 -13.41 8.02
CA TYR A 161 17.17 -13.38 9.48
C TYR A 161 17.08 -11.98 10.12
N SER A 162 16.96 -10.94 9.30
CA SER A 162 16.89 -9.54 9.73
C SER A 162 15.45 -9.05 9.71
N SER A 163 14.66 -9.41 10.74
CA SER A 163 13.34 -8.81 10.91
C SER A 163 13.52 -7.33 11.27
N MET A 164 13.42 -6.42 10.30
CA MET A 164 13.18 -5.02 10.60
C MET A 164 11.80 -4.97 11.27
N SER A 165 11.79 -4.97 12.60
CA SER A 165 10.59 -5.08 13.42
C SER A 165 9.64 -3.95 13.03
N THR A 166 8.62 -4.25 12.23
CA THR A 166 7.47 -3.35 12.10
C THR A 166 7.02 -2.99 13.52
N LEU A 167 6.81 -1.70 13.77
CA LEU A 167 6.42 -1.25 15.11
C LEU A 167 5.14 -1.99 15.50
N LYS A 168 5.18 -2.71 16.62
CA LYS A 168 4.01 -3.43 17.10
C LYS A 168 2.88 -2.44 17.38
N HIS A 169 1.66 -2.80 17.01
CA HIS A 169 0.45 -1.98 17.24
C HIS A 169 0.45 -0.63 16.52
N THR A 170 0.98 -0.58 15.28
CA THR A 170 0.93 0.62 14.43
C THR A 170 0.25 0.29 13.08
N GLY A 171 -1.07 0.47 13.03
CA GLY A 171 -1.85 0.47 11.79
C GLY A 171 -1.94 1.86 11.16
N ILE A 172 -2.87 2.04 10.21
CA ILE A 172 -3.10 3.32 9.52
C ILE A 172 -3.38 4.46 10.50
N LEU A 173 -4.08 4.15 11.60
CA LEU A 173 -4.41 5.13 12.63
C LEU A 173 -3.15 5.84 13.17
N PHE A 174 -2.03 5.14 13.27
CA PHE A 174 -0.78 5.69 13.80
C PHE A 174 -0.27 6.89 12.99
N ASN A 175 -0.64 6.99 11.72
CA ASN A 175 -0.25 8.09 10.82
C ASN A 175 -1.14 9.34 10.98
N CYS A 176 -2.14 9.32 11.86
CA CYS A 176 -2.95 10.51 12.09
C CYS A 176 -2.14 11.63 12.76
N GLU A 177 -2.46 12.87 12.41
CA GLU A 177 -1.76 14.07 12.90
C GLU A 177 -1.79 14.16 14.44
N LEU A 178 -2.90 13.76 15.06
CA LEU A 178 -3.06 13.74 16.51
C LEU A 178 -2.04 12.83 17.22
N ILE A 179 -1.62 11.73 16.57
CA ILE A 179 -0.59 10.84 17.13
C ILE A 179 0.80 11.32 16.74
N GLN A 180 1.00 11.78 15.50
CA GLN A 180 2.31 12.21 15.01
C GLN A 180 2.83 13.48 15.69
N SER A 181 1.94 14.37 16.15
CA SER A 181 2.29 15.57 16.92
C SER A 181 2.83 15.27 18.33
N ILE A 182 2.62 14.06 18.85
CA ILE A 182 3.05 13.66 20.20
C ILE A 182 4.50 13.13 20.17
N PRO A 183 5.31 13.32 21.24
CA PRO A 183 6.65 12.72 21.35
C PRO A 183 6.64 11.20 21.16
N GLN A 184 7.67 10.66 20.50
CA GLN A 184 7.72 9.25 20.06
C GLN A 184 7.41 8.24 21.18
N ASP A 185 7.91 8.48 22.39
CA ASP A 185 7.72 7.62 23.56
C ASP A 185 6.25 7.48 23.99
N LEU A 186 5.45 8.50 23.73
CA LEU A 186 4.03 8.56 24.12
C LEU A 186 3.08 8.19 22.97
N ARG A 187 3.56 8.10 21.72
CA ARG A 187 2.71 7.82 20.54
C ARG A 187 1.95 6.50 20.65
N LYS A 188 2.55 5.45 21.25
CA LYS A 188 1.86 4.16 21.45
C LYS A 188 0.70 4.27 22.44
N LYS A 189 0.89 5.04 23.52
CA LYS A 189 -0.18 5.31 24.49
C LYS A 189 -1.29 6.14 23.84
N ALA A 190 -0.92 7.16 23.09
CA ALA A 190 -1.85 7.97 22.30
C ALA A 190 -2.64 7.11 21.32
N ASN A 191 -1.99 6.23 20.54
CA ASN A 191 -2.67 5.34 19.60
C ASN A 191 -3.75 4.49 20.26
N ARG A 192 -3.47 3.95 21.45
CA ARG A 192 -4.47 3.18 22.22
C ARG A 192 -5.66 4.03 22.64
N VAL A 193 -5.41 5.27 23.12
CA VAL A 193 -6.48 6.18 23.56
C VAL A 193 -7.32 6.64 22.36
N VAL A 194 -6.66 7.05 21.27
CA VAL A 194 -7.32 7.49 20.04
C VAL A 194 -8.16 6.36 19.46
N ALA A 195 -7.65 5.13 19.37
CA ALA A 195 -8.42 3.99 18.88
C ALA A 195 -9.68 3.72 19.72
N GLY A 196 -9.62 3.95 21.04
CA GLY A 196 -10.79 3.90 21.91
C GLY A 196 -11.83 4.96 21.55
N LYS A 197 -11.39 6.19 21.27
CA LYS A 197 -12.28 7.28 20.83
C LYS A 197 -12.84 7.06 19.42
N VAL A 198 -12.05 6.52 18.52
CA VAL A 198 -12.47 6.11 17.17
C VAL A 198 -13.58 5.06 17.25
N ALA A 199 -13.43 4.03 18.09
CA ALA A 199 -14.48 3.02 18.26
C ALA A 199 -15.81 3.63 18.75
N LEU A 200 -15.75 4.63 19.65
CA LEU A 200 -16.95 5.32 20.11
C LEU A 200 -17.56 6.20 19.02
N ALA A 201 -16.74 7.01 18.34
CA ALA A 201 -17.19 7.87 17.25
C ALA A 201 -17.80 7.06 16.09
N ALA A 202 -17.18 5.95 15.71
CA ALA A 202 -17.70 5.05 14.68
C ALA A 202 -19.09 4.51 15.04
N ARG A 203 -19.34 4.17 16.31
CA ARG A 203 -20.66 3.72 16.78
C ARG A 203 -21.71 4.80 16.73
N VAL A 204 -21.33 6.04 17.02
CA VAL A 204 -22.24 7.19 16.87
C VAL A 204 -22.54 7.44 15.39
N ASP A 205 -21.51 7.45 14.54
CA ASP A 205 -21.66 7.69 13.10
C ASP A 205 -22.43 6.57 12.38
N SER A 206 -22.34 5.32 12.85
CA SER A 206 -23.12 4.19 12.30
C SER A 206 -24.61 4.22 12.65
N GLN A 207 -25.02 5.03 13.63
CA GLN A 207 -26.43 5.12 13.96
C GLN A 207 -27.15 5.98 12.91
N PRO A 208 -28.30 5.52 12.39
CA PRO A 208 -29.08 6.33 11.47
C PRO A 208 -29.43 7.65 12.16
N HIS A 209 -29.20 8.76 11.46
CA HIS A 209 -29.59 10.07 11.96
C HIS A 209 -31.10 10.01 12.20
N ARG A 210 -31.52 10.05 13.48
CA ARG A 210 -32.93 10.25 13.83
C ARG A 210 -33.32 11.62 13.32
N THR A 211 -33.82 11.70 12.10
CA THR A 211 -34.61 12.84 11.64
C THR A 211 -35.84 12.86 12.53
N ALA A 212 -35.84 13.78 13.49
CA ALA A 212 -37.01 14.12 14.30
C ALA A 212 -38.09 14.74 13.41
#